data_AF-A0A517DVF2-F1
#
_entry.id   AF-A0A517DVF2-F1
#
_cell.length_a   1.000
_cell.length_b   1.000
_cell.length_c   1.000
_cell.angle_alpha   90.00
_cell.angle_beta   90.00
_cell.angle_gamma   90.00
#
_symmetry.space_group_name_H-M   'P 1'
#
loop_
_entity.id
_entity.type
_entity.pdbx_description
1 polymer ?
#
loop_
_entity_poly.entity_id
_entity_poly.type
_entity_poly.pdbx_seq_one_letter_code
_entity_poly.pdbx_strand_id
1 'polypeptide(L)'
;MSYPTFPTICPPAYPADDIYPDNKIASPTDGGYTISRPRYTRTQMGGAYTWPAMPHANYLQFKAFVQANYAHIFVWTDPITGRQTNMQFTAVPKASMVSPGYWHVEIAIMEA
;
A
#
# COMPACT_ATOMS: atom_id res chain seq x y z
N MET A 1 7.19 -0.78 -20.98
CA MET A 1 7.14 0.54 -20.32
C MET A 1 7.79 0.39 -18.96
N SER A 2 8.62 1.36 -18.53
CA SER A 2 9.28 1.33 -17.21
C SER A 2 8.43 2.14 -16.23
N TYR A 3 8.09 1.56 -15.08
CA TYR A 3 7.34 2.25 -14.03
C TYR A 3 8.30 3.04 -13.13
N PRO A 4 7.86 4.19 -12.58
CA PRO A 4 8.64 4.92 -11.59
C PRO A 4 8.90 4.04 -10.36
N THR A 5 10.09 4.12 -9.79
CA THR A 5 10.45 3.40 -8.56
C THR A 5 10.07 4.23 -7.34
N PHE A 6 9.51 3.58 -6.33
CA PHE A 6 9.27 4.23 -5.03
C PHE A 6 10.58 4.80 -4.47
N PRO A 7 10.60 6.02 -3.90
CA PRO A 7 11.82 6.68 -3.47
C PRO A 7 12.52 5.89 -2.36
N THR A 8 13.84 5.92 -2.36
CA THR A 8 14.67 5.31 -1.30
C THR A 8 14.60 6.14 -0.02
N ILE A 9 13.57 5.89 0.79
CA ILE A 9 13.35 6.51 2.11
C ILE A 9 13.59 5.51 3.23
N CYS A 10 13.56 5.97 4.48
CA CYS A 10 13.63 5.10 5.65
C CYS A 10 12.55 3.99 5.58
N PRO A 11 12.81 2.78 6.09
CA PRO A 11 11.82 1.71 6.10
C PRO A 11 10.61 2.08 6.97
N PRO A 12 9.42 1.56 6.64
CA PRO A 12 8.23 1.72 7.49
C PRO A 12 8.44 1.05 8.85
N ALA A 13 7.65 1.47 9.84
CA ALA A 13 7.59 0.82 11.13
C ALA A 13 6.83 -0.50 11.06
N TYR A 14 7.09 -1.36 12.05
CA TYR A 14 6.38 -2.62 12.24
C TYR A 14 5.31 -2.48 13.34
N PRO A 15 4.20 -3.23 13.25
CA PRO A 15 3.90 -4.26 12.24
C PRO A 15 3.56 -3.67 10.87
N ALA A 16 3.90 -4.41 9.80
CA ALA A 16 3.41 -4.16 8.45
C ALA A 16 2.29 -5.16 8.19
N ASP A 17 1.11 -4.66 7.84
CA ASP A 17 -0.07 -5.49 7.67
C ASP A 17 -0.24 -5.87 6.20
N ASP A 18 -0.34 -7.17 5.93
CA ASP A 18 -0.75 -7.68 4.62
C ASP A 18 -2.26 -7.49 4.43
N ILE A 19 -2.64 -6.82 3.35
CA ILE A 19 -4.04 -6.64 2.98
C ILE A 19 -4.42 -7.71 1.96
N TYR A 20 -5.29 -8.62 2.37
CA TYR A 20 -5.94 -9.59 1.50
C TYR A 20 -7.34 -9.08 1.15
N PRO A 21 -7.56 -8.54 -0.06
CA PRO A 21 -8.88 -8.07 -0.47
C PRO A 21 -9.86 -9.24 -0.50
N ASP A 22 -11.11 -8.98 -0.13
CA ASP A 22 -12.15 -9.99 -0.24
C ASP A 22 -12.47 -10.26 -1.71
N ASN A 23 -11.97 -11.39 -2.18
CA ASN A 23 -12.22 -11.91 -3.51
C ASN A 23 -13.39 -12.90 -3.54
N LYS A 24 -14.22 -12.98 -2.50
CA LYS A 24 -15.34 -13.93 -2.42
C LYS A 24 -16.65 -13.27 -2.88
N ILE A 25 -17.42 -14.00 -3.68
CA ILE A 25 -18.85 -13.76 -3.88
C ILE A 25 -19.58 -14.88 -3.15
N ALA A 26 -20.49 -14.52 -2.25
CA ALA A 26 -21.27 -15.48 -1.48
C ALA A 26 -22.76 -15.13 -1.52
N SER A 27 -23.61 -16.14 -1.63
CA SER A 27 -25.07 -15.98 -1.60
C SER A 27 -25.69 -17.01 -0.64
N PRO A 28 -26.49 -16.57 0.33
CA PRO A 28 -27.24 -17.48 1.19
C PRO A 28 -28.39 -18.12 0.42
N THR A 29 -28.79 -19.32 0.83
CA THR A 29 -29.94 -20.08 0.29
C THR A 29 -30.89 -20.45 1.42
N ASP A 30 -32.15 -20.72 1.08
CA ASP A 30 -33.26 -20.94 2.04
C ASP A 30 -33.02 -22.08 3.06
N GLY A 31 -32.09 -23.00 2.76
CA GLY A 31 -31.72 -24.09 3.67
C GLY A 31 -30.57 -23.77 4.65
N GLY A 32 -30.13 -22.51 4.74
CA GLY A 32 -28.96 -22.13 5.53
C GLY A 32 -27.60 -22.43 4.88
N TYR A 33 -27.60 -22.97 3.64
CA TYR A 33 -26.37 -23.16 2.88
C TYR A 33 -25.91 -21.86 2.25
N THR A 34 -24.59 -21.72 2.10
CA THR A 34 -23.97 -20.61 1.38
C THR A 34 -23.24 -21.13 0.15
N ILE A 35 -23.64 -20.68 -1.03
CA ILE A 35 -22.91 -20.93 -2.27
C ILE A 35 -21.90 -19.80 -2.43
N SER A 36 -20.62 -20.13 -2.66
CA SER A 36 -19.59 -19.11 -2.88
C SER A 36 -18.64 -19.46 -4.01
N ARG A 37 -18.10 -18.42 -4.64
CA ARG A 37 -17.07 -18.52 -5.69
C ARG A 37 -16.11 -17.31 -5.61
N PRO A 38 -14.88 -17.42 -6.13
CA PRO A 38 -14.02 -16.26 -6.32
C PRO A 38 -14.62 -15.26 -7.32
N ARG A 39 -14.42 -13.97 -7.10
CA ARG A 39 -14.78 -12.88 -8.03
C ARG A 39 -13.78 -12.80 -9.19
N TYR A 40 -12.51 -12.96 -8.88
CA TYR A 40 -11.38 -12.91 -9.81
C TYR A 40 -10.52 -14.17 -9.67
N THR A 41 -9.83 -14.55 -10.75
CA THR A 41 -8.90 -15.69 -10.75
C THR A 41 -7.62 -15.40 -9.98
N ARG A 42 -7.14 -14.14 -9.99
CA ARG A 42 -6.00 -13.67 -9.21
C ARG A 42 -6.49 -12.80 -8.04
N THR A 43 -5.96 -13.08 -6.85
CA THR A 43 -6.09 -12.17 -5.70
C THR A 43 -4.89 -11.24 -5.72
N GLN A 44 -5.13 -9.93 -5.81
CA GLN A 44 -4.10 -8.91 -5.64
C GLN A 44 -3.72 -8.84 -4.16
N MET A 45 -2.43 -8.83 -3.86
CA MET A 45 -1.97 -8.56 -2.49
C MET A 45 -1.74 -7.07 -2.30
N GLY A 46 -1.99 -6.56 -1.10
CA GLY A 46 -1.67 -5.20 -0.72
C GLY A 46 -0.99 -5.12 0.62
N GLY A 47 -0.63 -3.90 1.02
CA GLY A 47 0.00 -3.63 2.31
C GLY A 47 -0.39 -2.25 2.84
N ALA A 48 -0.54 -2.16 4.15
CA ALA A 48 -0.58 -0.90 4.87
C ALA A 48 0.78 -0.64 5.52
N TYR A 49 1.36 0.54 5.26
CA TYR A 49 2.65 0.93 5.79
C TYR A 49 2.56 2.27 6.50
N THR A 50 3.17 2.33 7.68
CA THR A 50 3.16 3.51 8.54
C THR A 50 4.57 3.90 8.91
N TRP A 51 4.87 5.20 8.86
CA TRP A 51 6.07 5.79 9.40
C TRP A 51 5.67 6.72 10.55
N PRO A 52 5.89 6.36 11.82
CA PRO A 52 5.47 7.19 12.94
C PRO A 52 6.30 8.47 13.08
N ALA A 53 7.57 8.42 12.66
CA ALA A 53 8.51 9.54 12.74
C ALA A 53 9.47 9.53 11.53
N MET A 54 8.96 9.88 10.36
CA MET A 54 9.74 10.06 9.13
C MET A 54 10.51 11.40 9.17
N PRO A 55 11.84 11.42 8.96
CA PRO A 55 12.61 12.66 8.84
C PRO A 55 12.09 13.55 7.70
N HIS A 56 12.12 14.87 7.90
CA HIS A 56 11.58 15.83 6.94
C HIS A 56 12.16 15.70 5.53
N ALA A 57 13.45 15.39 5.39
CA ALA A 57 14.08 15.17 4.09
C ALA A 57 13.43 14.00 3.31
N ASN A 58 13.15 12.89 4.00
CA ASN A 58 12.47 11.72 3.42
C ASN A 58 11.01 12.06 3.08
N TYR A 59 10.35 12.83 3.94
CA TYR A 59 8.99 13.30 3.68
C TYR A 59 8.89 14.16 2.42
N LEU A 60 9.87 15.04 2.17
CA LEU A 60 9.88 15.85 0.94
C LEU A 60 10.02 14.98 -0.32
N GLN A 61 10.85 13.95 -0.29
CA GLN A 61 10.98 12.99 -1.38
C GLN A 61 9.68 12.20 -1.60
N PHE A 62 9.09 11.70 -0.52
CA PHE A 62 7.80 11.01 -0.54
C PHE A 62 6.69 11.90 -1.11
N LYS A 63 6.61 13.15 -0.65
CA LYS A 63 5.61 14.13 -1.10
C LYS A 63 5.75 14.40 -2.59
N ALA A 64 6.96 14.64 -3.09
CA ALA A 64 7.20 14.87 -4.51
C ALA A 64 6.80 13.64 -5.34
N PHE A 65 7.11 12.43 -4.86
CA PHE A 65 6.75 11.19 -5.52
C PHE A 65 5.23 11.01 -5.60
N VAL A 66 4.50 11.20 -4.51
CA VAL A 66 3.03 11.07 -4.47
C VAL A 66 2.38 12.09 -5.40
N GLN A 67 2.83 13.35 -5.38
CA GLN A 67 2.29 14.39 -6.26
C GLN A 67 2.44 14.06 -7.75
N ALA A 68 3.52 13.39 -8.14
CA ALA A 68 3.77 13.00 -9.52
C ALA A 68 3.09 11.67 -9.94
N ASN A 69 2.86 10.76 -8.99
CA ASN A 69 2.54 9.35 -9.29
C ASN A 69 1.32 8.78 -8.54
N TYR A 70 0.51 9.61 -7.88
CA TYR A 70 -0.61 9.13 -7.04
C TYR A 70 -1.56 8.16 -7.77
N ALA A 71 -1.85 8.40 -9.05
CA ALA A 71 -2.74 7.57 -9.86
C ALA A 71 -1.98 6.61 -10.80
N HIS A 72 -0.67 6.45 -10.63
CA HIS A 72 0.17 5.63 -11.50
C HIS A 72 0.65 4.35 -10.79
N ILE A 73 0.95 3.34 -11.61
CA ILE A 73 1.67 2.14 -11.15
C ILE A 73 3.12 2.52 -10.90
N PHE A 74 3.68 2.04 -9.80
CA PHE A 74 5.08 2.20 -9.44
C PHE A 74 5.69 0.90 -8.94
N VAL A 75 7.02 0.81 -8.98
CA VAL A 75 7.76 -0.32 -8.43
C VAL A 75 7.98 -0.09 -6.94
N TRP A 76 7.38 -0.93 -6.11
CA TRP A 76 7.65 -1.02 -4.68
C TRP A 76 8.71 -2.08 -4.44
N THR A 77 9.66 -1.80 -3.55
CA THR A 77 10.61 -2.80 -3.05
C THR A 77 10.22 -3.12 -1.62
N ASP A 78 9.83 -4.36 -1.36
CA ASP A 78 9.49 -4.80 -0.01
C ASP A 78 10.74 -4.70 0.90
N PRO A 79 10.65 -3.96 2.03
CA PRO A 79 11.77 -3.81 2.96
C PRO A 79 12.20 -5.11 3.63
N ILE A 80 11.34 -6.13 3.70
CA ILE A 80 11.63 -7.42 4.36
C ILE A 80 12.28 -8.39 3.36
N THR A 81 11.63 -8.62 2.23
CA THR A 81 12.06 -9.64 1.26
C THR A 81 12.98 -9.09 0.17
N GLY A 82 13.06 -7.76 0.02
CA GLY A 82 13.76 -7.11 -1.09
C GLY A 82 13.09 -7.32 -2.45
N ARG A 83 11.90 -7.96 -2.49
CA ARG A 83 11.21 -8.28 -3.74
C ARG A 83 10.59 -7.01 -4.33
N GLN A 84 10.77 -6.84 -5.62
CA GLN A 84 10.14 -5.77 -6.38
C GLN A 84 8.77 -6.22 -6.90
N THR A 85 7.77 -5.37 -6.66
CA THR A 85 6.39 -5.58 -7.10
C THR A 85 5.81 -4.30 -7.67
N ASN A 86 4.93 -4.43 -8.66
CA ASN A 86 4.22 -3.29 -9.24
C ASN A 86 2.99 -3.01 -8.38
N MET A 87 2.95 -1.83 -7.78
CA MET A 87 1.95 -1.41 -6.81
C MET A 87 1.28 -0.11 -7.26
N GLN A 88 0.11 0.17 -6.72
CA GLN A 88 -0.63 1.42 -6.86
C GLN A 88 -1.23 1.84 -5.51
N PHE A 89 -1.47 3.13 -5.30
CA PHE A 89 -2.15 3.61 -4.10
C PHE A 89 -3.64 3.26 -4.14
N THR A 90 -4.15 2.67 -3.07
CA THR A 90 -5.59 2.36 -2.93
C THR A 90 -6.35 3.40 -2.11
N ALA A 91 -5.63 4.14 -1.28
CA ALA A 91 -6.16 5.24 -0.49
C ALA A 91 -5.24 6.45 -0.60
N VAL A 92 -5.80 7.63 -0.35
CA VAL A 92 -5.05 8.89 -0.28
C VAL A 92 -4.01 8.76 0.85
N PRO A 93 -2.70 8.91 0.55
CA PRO A 93 -1.68 8.95 1.59
C PRO A 93 -1.94 10.04 2.61
N LYS A 94 -1.79 9.72 3.89
CA LYS A 94 -1.94 10.70 4.97
C LYS A 94 -0.57 11.09 5.50
N ALA A 95 -0.40 12.37 5.78
CA ALA A 95 0.80 12.88 6.42
C ALA A 95 0.44 13.95 7.45
N SER A 96 1.02 13.86 8.64
CA SER A 96 0.88 14.86 9.70
C SER A 96 2.21 15.08 10.41
N MET A 97 2.47 16.30 10.87
CA MET A 97 3.71 16.63 11.57
C MET A 97 3.58 16.22 13.05
N VAL A 98 4.47 15.35 13.53
CA VAL A 98 4.43 14.83 14.93
C VAL A 98 5.31 15.67 15.84
N SER A 99 6.47 16.09 15.33
CA SER A 99 7.40 16.96 16.04
C SER A 99 8.22 17.77 15.03
N PRO A 100 8.95 18.82 15.47
CA PRO A 100 9.83 19.57 14.58
C PRO A 100 10.78 18.67 13.79
N GLY A 101 10.63 18.64 12.47
CA GLY A 101 11.44 17.83 11.57
C GLY A 101 10.99 16.38 11.37
N TYR A 102 9.90 15.92 12.00
CA TYR A 102 9.39 14.55 11.87
C TYR A 102 7.91 14.49 11.50
N TRP A 103 7.58 13.53 10.63
CA TRP A 103 6.26 13.35 10.03
C TRP A 103 5.73 11.95 10.29
N HIS A 104 4.46 11.86 10.70
CA HIS A 104 3.68 10.65 10.61
C HIS A 104 3.21 10.48 9.16
N VAL A 105 3.44 9.32 8.56
CA VAL A 105 2.98 9.01 7.19
C VAL A 105 2.29 7.66 7.19
N GLU A 106 1.12 7.58 6.54
CA GLU A 106 0.38 6.34 6.32
C GLU A 106 0.10 6.17 4.83
N ILE A 107 0.36 4.97 4.30
CA ILE A 107 -0.02 4.60 2.95
C ILE A 107 -0.73 3.26 2.92
N ALA A 108 -1.62 3.10 1.95
CA ALA A 108 -2.18 1.82 1.56
C ALA A 108 -1.89 1.60 0.08
N ILE A 109 -1.20 0.50 -0.23
CA ILE A 109 -0.80 0.14 -1.58
C ILE A 109 -1.26 -1.27 -1.91
N MET A 110 -1.46 -1.55 -3.19
CA MET A 110 -1.95 -2.84 -3.67
C MET A 110 -1.37 -3.16 -5.03
N GLU A 111 -1.20 -4.44 -5.32
CA GLU A 111 -0.70 -4.91 -6.60
C GLU A 111 -1.57 -4.40 -7.75
N ALA A 112 -0.92 -3.90 -8.79
CA ALA A 112 -1.56 -3.52 -10.05
C ALA A 112 -1.95 -4.75 -10.88
#